data_AF-A0A830CQQ9-F1
#
_entry.id   AF-A0A830CQQ9-F1
#
_cell.length_a   1.000
_cell.length_b   1.000
_cell.length_c   1.000
_cell.angle_alpha   90.00
_cell.angle_beta   90.00
_cell.angle_gamma   90.00
#
_symmetry.space_group_name_H-M   'P 1'
#
loop_
_entity.id
_entity.type
_entity.pdbx_description
1 polymer ?
#
loop_
_entity_poly.entity_id
_entity_poly.type
_entity_poly.pdbx_seq_one_letter_code
_entity_poly.pdbx_strand_id
1 'polypeptide(L)'
;MSAYVKSIDKSHLLEVGMEGFYGESMPEKKQNNPGYEVGTDFISNNLIPQIDFATIHLYPDQWYPGSNEAGRLNLWRNGSKQHIDDSKSVLRKPILVTEFGKSSRSSGYNVQSQRQLFREHIQQCLQLCTNRRRVWRCSVLASDGSRNGKLERWL
;
A
#
# COMPACT_ATOMS: atom_id res chain seq x y z
N MET A 1 10.98 -6.35 18.05
CA MET A 1 11.55 -7.43 17.21
C MET A 1 12.55 -6.91 16.18
N SER A 2 12.29 -5.77 15.52
CA SER A 2 13.17 -5.23 14.47
C SER A 2 14.65 -5.08 14.87
N ALA A 3 14.94 -4.60 16.08
CA ALA A 3 16.31 -4.51 16.60
C ALA A 3 17.03 -5.86 16.70
N TYR A 4 16.31 -6.92 17.07
CA TYR A 4 16.87 -8.27 17.15
C TYR A 4 17.18 -8.83 15.76
N VAL A 5 16.25 -8.70 14.81
CA VAL A 5 16.47 -9.12 13.41
C VAL A 5 17.69 -8.41 12.83
N LYS A 6 17.79 -7.08 13.00
CA LYS A 6 18.94 -6.29 12.54
C LYS A 6 20.24 -6.59 13.30
N SER A 7 20.18 -7.19 14.49
CA SER A 7 21.39 -7.63 15.19
C SER A 7 22.01 -8.86 14.53
N ILE A 8 21.18 -9.71 13.91
CA ILE A 8 21.59 -10.93 13.20
C ILE A 8 21.92 -10.61 11.74
N ASP A 9 21.06 -9.86 11.05
CA ASP A 9 21.19 -9.52 9.64
C ASP A 9 21.09 -8.00 9.41
N LYS A 10 22.24 -7.40 9.11
CA LYS A 10 22.36 -5.96 8.81
C LYS A 10 22.32 -5.65 7.31
N SER A 11 22.36 -6.68 6.47
CA SER A 11 22.53 -6.54 5.02
C SER A 11 21.18 -6.40 4.30
N HIS A 12 20.12 -7.03 4.80
CA HIS A 12 18.80 -7.00 4.17
C HIS A 12 17.91 -5.89 4.70
N LEU A 13 17.04 -5.37 3.83
CA LEU A 13 16.01 -4.41 4.20
C LEU A 13 14.93 -5.10 5.05
N LEU A 14 14.39 -4.36 6.02
CA LEU A 14 13.37 -4.84 6.94
C LEU A 14 12.16 -3.91 6.92
N GLU A 15 10.98 -4.52 6.96
CA GLU A 15 9.68 -3.88 7.03
C GLU A 15 8.79 -4.57 8.07
N VAL A 16 7.58 -4.08 8.30
CA VAL A 16 6.69 -4.54 9.38
C VAL A 16 5.56 -5.46 8.89
N GLY A 17 5.07 -5.25 7.68
CA GLY A 17 4.00 -6.01 7.03
C GLY A 17 2.60 -5.49 7.34
N MET A 18 2.43 -4.17 7.42
CA MET A 18 1.18 -3.57 7.89
C MET A 18 0.22 -3.22 6.75
N GLU A 19 -1.08 -3.28 7.03
CA GLU A 19 -2.11 -2.80 6.10
C GLU A 19 -2.06 -1.29 5.89
N GLY A 20 -1.57 -0.53 6.87
CA GLY A 20 -1.39 0.93 6.78
C GLY A 20 -2.29 1.78 7.67
N PHE A 21 -3.10 1.19 8.56
CA PHE A 21 -4.03 1.99 9.37
C PHE A 21 -3.33 2.97 10.33
N TYR A 22 -3.91 4.17 10.45
CA TYR A 22 -3.42 5.21 11.34
C TYR A 22 -3.88 4.98 12.78
N GLY A 23 -3.00 5.26 13.75
CA GLY A 23 -3.29 5.18 15.18
C GLY A 23 -3.19 6.52 15.89
N GLU A 24 -2.91 6.47 17.19
CA GLU A 24 -2.89 7.64 18.09
C GLU A 24 -1.76 8.65 17.84
N SER A 25 -0.73 8.30 17.06
CA SER A 25 0.32 9.26 16.72
C SER A 25 -0.14 10.37 15.76
N MET A 26 -1.20 10.12 14.98
CA MET A 26 -1.85 11.09 14.10
C MET A 26 -3.38 10.89 14.11
N PRO A 27 -4.06 11.25 15.22
CA PRO A 27 -5.47 10.95 15.41
C PRO A 27 -6.37 11.62 14.37
N GLU A 28 -5.97 12.77 13.81
CA GLU A 28 -6.66 13.46 12.72
C GLU A 28 -6.70 12.65 11.42
N LYS A 29 -5.83 11.64 11.26
CA LYS A 29 -5.80 10.76 10.09
C LYS A 29 -6.59 9.47 10.28
N LYS A 30 -7.05 9.17 11.50
CA LYS A 30 -7.91 8.01 11.77
C LYS A 30 -9.23 8.06 10.99
N GLN A 31 -9.68 9.25 10.57
CA GLN A 31 -10.82 9.41 9.66
C GLN A 31 -10.63 8.74 8.29
N ASN A 32 -9.38 8.45 7.90
CA ASN A 32 -9.04 7.74 6.66
C ASN A 32 -9.09 6.22 6.81
N ASN A 33 -9.22 5.70 8.03
CA ASN A 33 -9.40 4.28 8.28
C ASN A 33 -10.84 3.87 7.94
N PRO A 34 -11.11 2.57 7.73
CA PRO A 34 -12.46 2.04 7.46
C PRO A 34 -13.45 2.08 8.64
N GLY A 35 -13.26 2.99 9.60
CA GLY A 35 -14.16 3.17 10.75
C GLY A 35 -13.93 2.20 11.90
N TYR A 36 -12.84 1.42 11.87
CA TYR A 36 -12.40 0.57 12.96
C TYR A 36 -10.89 0.72 13.19
N GLU A 37 -10.45 0.24 14.34
CA GLU A 37 -9.05 0.23 14.74
C GLU A 37 -8.58 -1.21 14.96
N VAL A 38 -7.36 -1.50 14.54
CA VAL A 38 -6.75 -2.83 14.67
C VAL A 38 -5.55 -2.82 15.62
N GLY A 39 -5.33 -1.72 16.33
CA GLY A 39 -4.21 -1.55 17.27
C GLY A 39 -2.85 -1.30 16.60
N THR A 40 -2.80 -1.15 15.27
CA THR A 40 -1.59 -0.73 14.55
C THR A 40 -1.56 0.78 14.36
N ASP A 41 -0.36 1.33 14.24
CA ASP A 41 -0.17 2.74 13.94
C ASP A 41 0.91 2.91 12.86
N PHE A 42 0.47 3.29 11.66
CA PHE A 42 1.32 3.46 10.49
C PHE A 42 2.53 4.35 10.74
N ILE A 43 2.36 5.47 11.46
CA ILE A 43 3.42 6.46 11.62
C ILE A 43 4.44 6.00 12.66
N SER A 44 3.99 5.72 13.88
CA SER A 44 4.89 5.37 14.98
C SER A 44 5.65 4.06 14.72
N ASN A 45 5.01 3.05 14.14
CA ASN A 45 5.67 1.77 13.82
C ASN A 45 6.75 1.93 12.74
N ASN A 46 6.48 2.73 11.70
CA ASN A 46 7.46 2.96 10.64
C ASN A 46 8.53 4.00 11.01
N LEU A 47 8.38 4.76 12.09
CA LEU A 47 9.43 5.65 12.61
C LEU A 47 10.55 4.89 13.34
N ILE A 48 10.34 3.62 13.68
CA ILE A 48 11.37 2.79 14.32
C ILE A 48 12.65 2.77 13.46
N PRO A 49 13.84 3.05 14.01
CA PRO A 49 15.07 3.21 13.23
C PRO A 49 15.48 1.97 12.41
N GLN A 50 15.11 0.78 12.87
CA GLN A 50 15.47 -0.49 12.21
C GLN A 50 14.54 -0.89 11.06
N ILE A 51 13.45 -0.13 10.84
CA ILE A 51 12.55 -0.32 9.71
C ILE A 51 13.05 0.54 8.55
N ASP A 52 13.30 -0.07 7.40
CA ASP A 52 13.95 0.62 6.28
C ASP A 52 12.94 1.23 5.31
N PHE A 53 11.76 0.62 5.16
CA PHE A 53 10.69 1.09 4.29
C PHE A 53 9.31 0.74 4.84
N ALA A 54 8.31 1.51 4.44
CA ALA A 54 6.93 1.33 4.82
C ALA A 54 6.19 0.48 3.79
N THR A 55 5.21 -0.29 4.27
CA THR A 55 4.31 -1.10 3.46
C THR A 55 2.87 -0.73 3.75
N ILE A 56 2.02 -0.82 2.72
CA ILE A 56 0.58 -0.68 2.83
C ILE A 56 -0.11 -1.73 1.97
N HIS A 57 -1.29 -2.15 2.41
CA HIS A 57 -2.18 -3.03 1.66
C HIS A 57 -3.36 -2.21 1.16
N LEU A 58 -4.05 -2.64 0.11
CA LEU A 58 -5.21 -1.92 -0.42
C LEU A 58 -6.31 -2.90 -0.85
N TYR A 59 -7.35 -3.01 0.00
CA TYR A 59 -8.53 -3.84 -0.26
C TYR A 59 -9.85 -3.07 -0.06
N PRO A 60 -10.16 -2.04 -0.90
CA PRO A 60 -11.36 -1.21 -0.71
C PRO A 60 -12.68 -1.99 -0.79
N ASP A 61 -12.71 -3.12 -1.51
CA ASP A 61 -13.88 -4.00 -1.60
C ASP A 61 -14.17 -4.74 -0.28
N GLN A 62 -13.14 -5.04 0.50
CA GLN A 62 -13.27 -5.70 1.81
C GLN A 62 -13.50 -4.71 2.94
N TRP A 63 -12.74 -3.60 2.93
CA TRP A 63 -12.82 -2.57 3.96
C TRP A 63 -14.12 -1.75 3.89
N TYR A 64 -14.71 -1.61 2.70
CA TYR A 64 -15.92 -0.81 2.48
C TYR A 64 -16.96 -1.58 1.64
N PRO A 65 -17.61 -2.62 2.21
CA PRO A 65 -18.52 -3.50 1.46
C PRO A 65 -19.72 -2.77 0.85
N GLY A 66 -20.13 -1.62 1.42
CA GLY A 66 -21.23 -0.79 0.93
C GLY A 66 -20.85 0.23 -0.16
N SER A 67 -19.56 0.43 -0.46
CA SER A 67 -19.14 1.40 -1.47
C SER A 67 -19.38 0.86 -2.88
N ASN A 68 -19.83 1.74 -3.78
CA ASN A 68 -19.90 1.45 -5.22
C ASN A 68 -18.50 1.51 -5.86
N GLU A 69 -18.40 1.14 -7.14
CA GLU A 69 -17.09 1.05 -7.84
C GLU A 69 -16.32 2.38 -7.87
N ALA A 70 -17.01 3.50 -8.14
CA ALA A 70 -16.39 4.82 -8.13
C ALA A 70 -15.87 5.21 -6.74
N GLY A 71 -16.64 4.89 -5.68
CA GLY A 71 -16.23 5.09 -4.30
C GLY A 71 -14.99 4.28 -3.95
N ARG A 72 -14.95 2.99 -4.33
CA ARG A 72 -13.79 2.11 -4.12
C ARG A 72 -12.54 2.63 -4.82
N LEU A 73 -12.65 3.11 -6.05
CA LEU A 73 -11.54 3.74 -6.78
C LEU A 73 -11.07 5.05 -6.14
N ASN A 74 -11.97 5.86 -5.59
CA ASN A 74 -11.61 7.06 -4.87
C ASN A 74 -10.89 6.74 -3.55
N LEU A 75 -11.37 5.75 -2.80
CA LEU A 75 -10.73 5.26 -1.59
C LEU A 75 -9.32 4.74 -1.88
N TRP A 76 -9.18 3.97 -2.96
CA TRP A 76 -7.88 3.54 -3.46
C TRP A 76 -6.92 4.72 -3.72
N ARG A 77 -7.38 5.71 -4.49
CA ARG A 77 -6.58 6.87 -4.87
C ARG A 77 -6.16 7.71 -3.68
N ASN A 78 -7.11 8.04 -2.82
CA ASN A 78 -6.88 8.87 -1.66
C ASN A 78 -6.03 8.14 -0.62
N GLY A 79 -6.34 6.88 -0.34
CA GLY A 79 -5.56 6.03 0.56
C GLY A 79 -4.12 5.94 0.11
N SER A 80 -3.86 5.58 -1.14
CA SER A 80 -2.50 5.51 -1.70
C SER A 80 -1.77 6.84 -1.55
N LYS A 81 -2.42 7.94 -1.96
CA LYS A 81 -1.82 9.28 -1.95
C LYS A 81 -1.42 9.75 -0.56
N GLN A 82 -2.31 9.59 0.43
CA GLN A 82 -2.05 10.01 1.81
C GLN A 82 -0.82 9.30 2.39
N HIS A 83 -0.73 7.98 2.22
CA HIS A 83 0.41 7.22 2.70
C HIS A 83 1.71 7.58 1.97
N ILE A 84 1.64 7.90 0.68
CA ILE A 84 2.80 8.40 -0.07
C ILE A 84 3.26 9.76 0.48
N ASP A 85 2.33 10.68 0.69
CA ASP A 85 2.63 12.02 1.21
C ASP A 85 3.23 11.93 2.62
N ASP A 86 2.73 11.02 3.46
CA ASP A 86 3.24 10.78 4.82
C ASP A 86 4.58 10.08 4.83
N SER A 87 4.77 9.08 3.96
CA SER A 87 6.07 8.43 3.81
C SER A 87 7.14 9.42 3.36
N LYS A 88 6.76 10.38 2.51
CA LYS A 88 7.65 11.44 2.03
C LYS A 88 7.93 12.52 3.08
N SER A 89 6.90 13.02 3.75
CA SER A 89 7.00 14.20 4.62
C SER A 89 7.36 13.86 6.06
N VAL A 90 6.78 12.80 6.61
CA VAL A 90 6.91 12.40 8.02
C VAL A 90 7.99 11.34 8.18
N LEU A 91 7.83 10.19 7.51
CA LEU A 91 8.72 9.04 7.71
C LEU A 91 10.08 9.25 7.05
N ARG A 92 10.10 9.95 5.90
CA ARG A 92 11.25 10.09 5.00
C ARG A 92 11.82 8.73 4.58
N LYS A 93 10.94 7.75 4.37
CA LYS A 93 11.25 6.37 3.99
C LYS A 93 10.56 5.99 2.68
N PRO A 94 11.06 4.97 1.95
CA PRO A 94 10.35 4.40 0.81
C PRO A 94 9.02 3.81 1.27
N ILE A 95 8.04 3.81 0.37
CA ILE A 95 6.78 3.11 0.57
C ILE A 95 6.52 2.16 -0.60
N LEU A 96 6.02 0.97 -0.28
CA LEU A 96 5.56 -0.02 -1.24
C LEU A 96 4.10 -0.40 -0.96
N VAL A 97 3.32 -0.52 -2.02
CA VAL A 97 2.02 -1.21 -1.96
C VAL A 97 2.31 -2.69 -2.20
N THR A 98 2.34 -3.48 -1.13
CA THR A 98 2.76 -4.88 -1.18
C THR A 98 1.62 -5.83 -1.47
N GLU A 99 0.40 -5.45 -1.09
CA GLU A 99 -0.79 -6.24 -1.33
C GLU A 99 -1.92 -5.37 -1.86
N PHE A 100 -2.56 -5.85 -2.91
CA PHE A 100 -3.78 -5.26 -3.42
C PHE A 100 -4.56 -6.24 -4.27
N GLY A 101 -5.86 -6.02 -4.37
CA GLY A 101 -6.67 -6.88 -5.21
C GLY A 101 -8.14 -6.51 -5.22
N LYS A 102 -8.86 -7.32 -5.98
CA LYS A 102 -10.32 -7.36 -5.96
C LYS A 102 -10.74 -8.82 -5.90
N SER A 103 -11.53 -9.16 -4.89
CA SER A 103 -11.95 -10.55 -4.65
C SER A 103 -13.02 -10.98 -5.66
N SER A 104 -12.88 -12.18 -6.22
CA SER A 104 -13.92 -12.81 -7.05
C SER A 104 -15.18 -13.17 -6.27
N ARG A 105 -15.09 -13.20 -4.94
CA ARG A 105 -16.21 -13.42 -4.02
C ARG A 105 -16.95 -12.13 -3.67
N SER A 106 -16.44 -10.96 -4.10
CA SER A 106 -17.11 -9.68 -3.84
C SER A 106 -18.38 -9.55 -4.68
N SER A 107 -19.43 -9.00 -4.08
CA SER A 107 -20.66 -8.68 -4.82
C SER A 107 -20.35 -7.66 -5.92
N GLY A 108 -20.79 -7.95 -7.15
CA GLY A 108 -20.52 -7.14 -8.33
C GLY A 108 -19.12 -7.34 -8.93
N TYR A 109 -18.41 -8.42 -8.58
CA TYR A 109 -17.14 -8.75 -9.22
C TYR A 109 -17.31 -8.93 -10.74
N ASN A 110 -16.40 -8.31 -11.49
CA ASN A 110 -16.18 -8.60 -12.89
C ASN A 110 -14.70 -8.38 -13.24
N VAL A 111 -14.20 -9.13 -14.22
CA VAL A 111 -12.78 -9.10 -14.61
C VAL A 111 -12.35 -7.71 -15.11
N GLN A 112 -13.24 -6.99 -15.77
CA GLN A 112 -12.97 -5.65 -16.31
C GLN A 112 -12.65 -4.65 -15.20
N SER A 113 -13.40 -4.69 -14.10
CA SER A 113 -13.24 -3.82 -12.93
C SER A 113 -11.98 -4.15 -12.14
N GLN A 114 -11.63 -5.43 -12.01
CA GLN A 114 -10.35 -5.84 -11.45
C GLN A 114 -9.18 -5.33 -12.30
N ARG A 115 -9.25 -5.50 -13.63
CA ARG A 115 -8.25 -4.97 -14.56
C ARG A 115 -8.16 -3.44 -14.48
N GLN A 116 -9.28 -2.76 -14.30
CA GLN A 116 -9.29 -1.31 -14.11
C GLN A 116 -8.51 -0.91 -12.85
N LEU A 117 -8.79 -1.55 -11.70
CA LEU A 117 -8.05 -1.29 -10.46
C LEU A 117 -6.53 -1.50 -10.63
N PHE A 118 -6.12 -2.56 -11.34
CA PHE A 118 -4.70 -2.85 -11.56
C PHE A 118 -4.05 -1.79 -12.46
N ARG A 119 -4.76 -1.35 -13.51
CA ARG A 119 -4.30 -0.23 -14.35
C ARG A 119 -4.17 1.06 -13.56
N GLU A 120 -5.14 1.36 -12.70
CA GLU A 120 -5.12 2.56 -11.86
C GLU A 120 -3.90 2.56 -10.91
N HIS A 121 -3.59 1.41 -10.31
CA HIS A 121 -2.38 1.26 -9.49
C HIS A 121 -1.10 1.53 -10.29
N ILE A 122 -0.96 0.88 -11.46
CA ILE A 122 0.20 1.05 -12.32
C ILE A 122 0.34 2.51 -12.78
N GLN A 123 -0.77 3.15 -13.18
CA GLN A 123 -0.79 4.54 -13.61
C GLN A 123 -0.35 5.49 -12.48
N GLN A 124 -0.79 5.26 -11.25
CA GLN A 124 -0.30 6.04 -10.10
C GLN A 124 1.19 5.87 -9.87
N CYS A 125 1.69 4.62 -9.86
CA CYS A 125 3.12 4.35 -9.74
C CYS A 125 3.91 5.07 -10.84
N LEU A 126 3.43 5.04 -12.09
CA LEU A 126 4.06 5.73 -13.21
C LEU A 126 4.05 7.26 -13.05
N GLN A 127 2.93 7.87 -12.63
CA GLN A 127 2.82 9.31 -12.38
C GLN A 127 3.78 9.79 -11.29
N LEU A 128 3.96 9.00 -10.24
CA LEU A 128 4.95 9.27 -9.20
C LEU A 128 6.39 9.14 -9.74
N CYS A 129 6.62 8.19 -10.65
CA CYS A 129 7.91 7.97 -11.29
C CYS A 129 8.26 8.99 -12.37
N THR A 130 7.30 9.70 -12.97
CA THR A 130 7.54 10.70 -14.04
C THR A 130 7.75 12.12 -13.50
N ASN A 131 7.27 12.44 -12.31
CA ASN A 131 7.47 13.75 -11.65
C ASN A 131 8.91 13.99 -11.12
N ARG A 132 9.94 13.43 -11.76
CA ARG A 132 11.32 13.40 -11.24
C ARG A 132 11.97 14.77 -11.19
N ARG A 133 12.03 15.33 -9.98
CA ARG A 133 13.32 15.62 -9.34
C ARG A 133 13.35 14.87 -7.99
N ARG A 134 14.14 13.78 -7.94
CA ARG A 134 14.52 12.93 -6.78
C ARG A 134 13.58 11.75 -6.40
N VAL A 135 14.00 10.58 -6.89
CA VAL A 135 14.02 9.22 -6.29
C VAL A 135 12.89 8.83 -5.33
N TRP A 136 11.84 8.19 -5.88
CA TRP A 136 11.14 7.06 -5.27
C TRP A 136 10.65 6.15 -6.41
N ARG A 137 11.11 4.90 -6.46
CA ARG A 137 10.69 3.91 -7.47
C ARG A 137 9.57 3.09 -6.86
N CYS A 138 8.35 3.23 -7.40
CA CYS A 138 7.22 2.38 -7.05
C CYS A 138 7.42 1.02 -7.75
N SER A 139 7.73 -0.02 -6.99
CA SER A 139 7.90 -1.37 -7.52
C SER A 139 6.57 -2.12 -7.40
N VAL A 140 5.97 -2.49 -8.53
CA VAL A 140 4.76 -3.32 -8.54
C VAL A 140 5.20 -4.78 -8.48
N LEU A 141 4.95 -5.45 -7.35
CA LEU A 141 5.01 -6.91 -7.25
C LEU A 141 3.56 -7.42 -7.18
N ALA A 142 3.01 -7.85 -8.31
CA ALA A 142 1.75 -8.58 -8.35
C ALA A 142 2.08 -10.07 -8.56
N SER A 143 1.71 -10.93 -7.61
CA SER A 143 1.70 -12.38 -7.88
C SER A 143 0.42 -12.69 -8.65
N ASP A 144 0.52 -13.07 -9.92
CA ASP A 144 -0.59 -13.78 -10.53
C ASP A 144 -0.62 -15.20 -9.95
N GLY A 145 -1.77 -15.66 -9.48
CA GLY A 145 -1.94 -17.02 -8.95
C GLY A 145 -1.81 -18.12 -10.02
N SER A 146 -1.11 -17.85 -11.12
CA SER A 146 -0.86 -18.76 -12.23
C SER A 146 0.47 -19.46 -11.98
N ARG A 147 0.44 -20.80 -11.94
CA ARG A 147 1.62 -21.68 -11.74
C ARG A 147 2.71 -21.55 -12.81
N ASN A 148 2.60 -20.62 -13.75
CA ASN A 148 3.56 -20.43 -14.84
C ASN A 148 4.09 -19.00 -14.82
N GLY A 149 5.22 -18.82 -14.13
CA GLY A 149 5.93 -17.55 -14.00
C GLY A 149 6.44 -17.01 -15.33
N LYS A 150 5.60 -16.25 -16.04
CA LYS A 150 6.02 -15.36 -17.12
C LYS A 150 5.78 -13.92 -16.71
N LEU A 151 6.88 -13.26 -16.32
CA LEU A 151 6.98 -11.81 -16.20
C LEU A 151 6.88 -11.19 -17.60
N GLU A 152 5.66 -10.83 -18.03
CA GLU A 152 5.51 -9.96 -19.19
C GLU A 152 5.63 -8.49 -18.78
N ARG A 153 6.62 -7.84 -19.40
CA ARG A 153 6.95 -6.42 -19.22
C ARG A 153 5.97 -5.60 -20.05
N TRP A 154 4.93 -5.07 -19.41
CA TRP A 154 4.03 -4.09 -20.03
C TRP A 154 4.69 -2.71 -19.96
N LEU A 155 5.17 -2.22 -21.11
CA LEU A 155 5.63 -0.85 -21.34
C LEU A 155 4.44 0.12 -21.44
#